data_AF-A0A8R7VFD5-F1
#
_entry.id   AF-A0A8R7VFD5-F1
#
_cell.length_a   1.000
_cell.length_b   1.000
_cell.length_c   1.000
_cell.angle_alpha   90.00
_cell.angle_beta   90.00
_cell.angle_gamma   90.00
#
_symmetry.space_group_name_H-M   'P 1'
#
loop_
_entity.id
_entity.type
_entity.pdbx_description
1 polymer ?
#
loop_
_entity_poly.entity_id
_entity_poly.type
_entity_poly.pdbx_seq_one_letter_code
_entity_poly.pdbx_strand_id
1 'polypeptide(L)'
;MKKISGMQSVDSTEAIAVMHMPKHFCDLGDDEGGAGLDASFQSPKRILVLDGIQDPGNLGTLIRSACAFKWDGVFLLPACCDPFNEKALRAARGASLQLPIISGNWCDLHDLVTRYGMKMLAGHPESSSDGSEKTHVLSKELADSLMSESLCLVLGSEGNGLSEETVQACDLVSIPMEGIFESLNVSVAGGIFLFMLQPKQQTYSRISTP
;
A
#
# COMPACT_ATOMS: atom_id res chain seq x y z
N MET A 1 21.84 -4.41 3.13
CA MET A 1 22.13 -5.20 1.90
C MET A 1 22.45 -4.26 0.74
N LYS A 2 23.21 -4.70 -0.27
CA LYS A 2 23.51 -3.93 -1.50
C LYS A 2 22.74 -4.56 -2.67
N LYS A 3 22.14 -3.73 -3.53
CA LYS A 3 21.35 -4.19 -4.68
C LYS A 3 21.94 -3.67 -6.00
N ILE A 4 21.88 -4.50 -7.03
CA ILE A 4 22.36 -4.21 -8.38
C ILE A 4 21.13 -3.94 -9.26
N SER A 5 21.01 -2.75 -9.83
CA SER A 5 20.01 -2.42 -10.85
C SER A 5 20.73 -2.04 -12.15
N GLY A 6 20.40 -2.70 -13.25
CA GLY A 6 20.87 -2.32 -14.58
C GLY A 6 19.93 -1.30 -15.23
N MET A 7 20.47 -0.39 -16.04
CA MET A 7 19.72 0.48 -16.95
C MET A 7 20.12 0.14 -18.39
N GLN A 8 19.16 -0.10 -19.29
CA GLN A 8 19.45 -0.31 -20.71
C GLN A 8 19.28 0.99 -21.50
N SER A 9 20.32 1.34 -22.28
CA SER A 9 20.31 2.42 -23.28
C SER A 9 20.75 1.87 -24.63
N VAL A 10 20.23 2.47 -25.71
CA VAL A 10 20.40 2.04 -27.12
C VAL A 10 21.83 2.21 -27.63
N ASP A 11 22.63 3.05 -26.96
CA ASP A 11 24.03 3.32 -27.28
C ASP A 11 24.92 2.95 -26.08
N SER A 12 25.15 1.65 -25.91
CA SER A 12 26.25 1.02 -25.14
C SER A 12 26.87 1.86 -24.01
N THR A 13 26.29 1.80 -22.81
CA THR A 13 27.02 1.97 -21.53
C THR A 13 26.33 1.12 -20.47
N GLU A 14 26.92 -0.01 -20.10
CA GLU A 14 26.46 -0.81 -18.95
C GLU A 14 26.93 -0.14 -17.65
N ALA A 15 26.14 0.83 -17.17
CA ALA A 15 26.38 1.41 -15.85
C ALA A 15 25.69 0.54 -14.80
N ILE A 16 26.48 -0.12 -13.95
CA ILE A 16 25.97 -0.79 -12.76
C ILE A 16 25.93 0.21 -11.62
N ALA A 17 24.72 0.59 -11.19
CA ALA A 17 24.54 1.36 -9.97
C ALA A 17 24.43 0.41 -8.78
N VAL A 18 25.38 0.51 -7.84
CA VAL A 18 25.27 -0.15 -6.54
C VAL A 18 24.48 0.76 -5.62
N MET A 19 23.24 0.36 -5.32
CA MET A 19 22.39 1.08 -4.37
C MET A 19 22.53 0.46 -2.99
N HIS A 20 22.79 1.31 -1.99
CA HIS A 20 22.59 0.93 -0.59
C HIS A 20 21.09 0.97 -0.31
N MET A 21 20.55 -0.11 0.25
CA MET A 21 19.13 -0.15 0.57
C MET A 21 18.78 1.00 1.53
N PRO A 22 17.68 1.73 1.29
CA PRO A 22 17.29 2.84 2.14
C PRO A 22 17.05 2.35 3.56
N LYS A 23 17.35 3.19 4.56
CA LYS A 23 17.07 2.88 5.98
C LYS A 23 15.59 2.63 6.26
N HIS A 24 14.72 3.17 5.41
CA HIS A 24 13.27 3.02 5.48
C HIS A 24 12.77 1.73 4.82
N PHE A 25 13.66 0.90 4.23
CA PHE A 25 13.28 -0.41 3.73
C PHE A 25 13.68 -1.50 4.71
N CYS A 26 12.73 -2.37 5.04
CA CYS A 26 12.95 -3.56 5.84
C CYS A 26 12.39 -4.78 5.11
N ASP A 27 13.17 -5.86 5.05
CA ASP A 27 12.71 -7.16 4.58
C ASP A 27 12.80 -8.09 5.79
N LEU A 28 11.65 -8.56 6.26
CA LEU A 28 11.56 -9.33 7.49
C LEU A 28 12.03 -10.78 7.30
N GLY A 29 12.13 -11.26 6.04
CA GLY A 29 12.55 -12.64 5.76
C GLY A 29 11.74 -13.70 6.51
N ASP A 30 12.21 -14.95 6.49
CA ASP A 30 11.58 -16.06 7.23
C ASP A 30 12.11 -16.20 8.68
N ASP A 31 13.08 -15.38 9.11
CA ASP A 31 13.76 -15.53 10.41
C ASP A 31 13.87 -14.19 11.16
N GLU A 32 13.40 -14.21 12.41
CA GLU A 32 13.36 -13.16 13.44
C GLU A 32 12.22 -12.12 13.38
N GLY A 33 11.15 -12.51 14.08
CA GLY A 33 9.92 -11.77 14.30
C GLY A 33 10.05 -10.38 14.94
N GLY A 34 9.12 -9.52 14.53
CA GLY A 34 8.57 -8.40 15.30
C GLY A 34 9.47 -7.19 15.58
N ALA A 35 10.80 -7.33 15.64
CA ALA A 35 11.72 -6.25 16.01
C ALA A 35 11.94 -5.24 14.87
N GLY A 36 11.84 -5.67 13.60
CA GLY A 36 11.98 -4.79 12.43
C GLY A 36 10.82 -3.80 12.23
N LEU A 37 9.63 -4.14 12.76
CA LEU A 37 8.42 -3.33 12.61
C LEU A 37 8.52 -2.01 13.39
N ASP A 38 8.96 -2.04 14.65
CA ASP A 38 9.00 -0.85 15.51
C ASP A 38 10.13 0.12 15.13
N ALA A 39 11.20 -0.41 14.53
CA ALA A 39 12.26 0.43 13.95
C ALA A 39 11.78 1.20 12.71
N SER A 40 10.80 0.64 11.98
CA SER A 40 10.33 1.14 10.70
C SER A 40 9.08 2.02 10.83
N PHE A 41 8.18 1.70 11.76
CA PHE A 41 6.94 2.41 12.01
C PHE A 41 6.87 2.94 13.45
N GLN A 42 6.73 4.26 13.60
CA GLN A 42 6.49 4.87 14.91
C GLN A 42 4.99 5.18 15.06
N SER A 43 4.24 4.27 15.67
CA SER A 43 2.79 4.40 15.89
C SER A 43 1.97 4.73 14.62
N PRO A 44 2.03 3.86 13.58
CA PRO A 44 1.39 4.13 12.31
C PRO A 44 -0.14 4.16 12.45
N LYS A 45 -0.78 5.03 11.67
CA LYS A 45 -2.23 5.17 11.57
C LYS A 45 -2.79 4.78 10.21
N ARG A 46 -1.98 4.81 9.15
CA ARG A 46 -2.38 4.45 7.79
C ARG A 46 -1.29 3.62 7.12
N ILE A 47 -1.55 2.34 6.91
CA ILE A 47 -0.64 1.43 6.23
C ILE A 47 -1.29 0.88 4.97
N LEU A 48 -0.64 1.08 3.82
CA LEU A 48 -1.06 0.48 2.57
C LEU A 48 -0.45 -0.91 2.49
N VAL A 49 -1.28 -1.94 2.42
CA VAL A 49 -0.87 -3.33 2.23
C VAL A 49 -1.09 -3.71 0.77
N LEU A 50 -0.06 -4.24 0.14
CA LEU A 50 -0.11 -4.70 -1.25
C LEU A 50 0.03 -6.21 -1.28
N ASP A 51 -0.99 -6.89 -1.81
CA ASP A 51 -1.08 -8.34 -1.89
C ASP A 51 -0.85 -8.81 -3.32
N GLY A 52 0.35 -9.32 -3.60
CA GLY A 52 0.69 -9.88 -4.90
C GLY A 52 0.71 -8.88 -6.07
N ILE A 53 1.05 -7.60 -5.87
CA ILE A 53 1.12 -6.61 -6.96
C ILE A 53 2.34 -6.89 -7.85
N GLN A 54 2.10 -7.38 -9.06
CA GLN A 54 3.15 -7.86 -9.95
C GLN A 54 3.62 -6.82 -10.97
N ASP A 55 2.78 -5.86 -11.37
CA ASP A 55 3.24 -4.80 -12.28
C ASP A 55 4.03 -3.72 -11.53
N PRO A 56 5.32 -3.48 -11.87
CA PRO A 56 6.12 -2.47 -11.21
C PRO A 56 5.60 -1.04 -11.39
N GLY A 57 4.89 -0.76 -12.49
CA GLY A 57 4.29 0.55 -12.74
C GLY A 57 3.17 0.84 -11.74
N ASN A 58 2.29 -0.12 -11.52
CA ASN A 58 1.23 -0.06 -10.52
C ASN A 58 1.82 0.04 -9.11
N LEU A 59 2.79 -0.82 -8.75
CA LEU A 59 3.47 -0.77 -7.45
C LEU A 59 4.07 0.60 -7.16
N GLY A 60 4.87 1.13 -8.09
CA GLY A 60 5.48 2.45 -7.91
C GLY A 60 4.45 3.59 -7.84
N THR A 61 3.39 3.50 -8.64
CA THR A 61 2.30 4.49 -8.62
C THR A 61 1.55 4.48 -7.29
N LEU A 62 1.28 3.30 -6.73
CA LEU A 62 0.64 3.13 -5.42
C LEU A 62 1.50 3.69 -4.29
N ILE A 63 2.81 3.38 -4.27
CA ILE A 63 3.77 3.95 -3.31
C ILE A 63 3.78 5.48 -3.39
N ARG A 64 3.79 6.03 -4.62
CA ARG A 64 3.73 7.48 -4.84
C ARG A 64 2.45 8.10 -4.29
N SER A 65 1.31 7.47 -4.56
CA SER A 65 0.01 7.93 -4.06
C SER A 65 -0.06 7.87 -2.53
N ALA A 66 0.43 6.79 -1.92
CA ALA A 66 0.50 6.66 -0.46
C ALA A 66 1.32 7.82 0.15
N CYS A 67 2.47 8.14 -0.46
CA CYS A 67 3.31 9.24 -0.01
C CYS A 67 2.62 10.60 -0.16
N ALA A 68 1.92 10.82 -1.28
CA ALA A 68 1.20 12.05 -1.56
C ALA A 68 0.03 12.27 -0.58
N PHE A 69 -0.67 11.22 -0.21
CA PHE A 69 -1.82 11.25 0.69
C PHE A 69 -1.47 10.99 2.16
N LYS A 70 -0.18 11.13 2.53
CA LYS A 70 0.30 11.05 3.92
C LYS A 70 -0.04 9.73 4.62
N TRP A 71 0.06 8.63 3.88
CA TRP A 71 0.09 7.30 4.49
C TRP A 71 1.45 7.08 5.15
N ASP A 72 1.47 6.35 6.26
CA ASP A 72 2.66 6.21 7.11
C ASP A 72 3.65 5.18 6.56
N GLY A 73 3.20 4.30 5.66
CA GLY A 73 4.06 3.51 4.80
C GLY A 73 3.33 2.37 4.10
N VAL A 74 4.14 1.46 3.56
CA VAL A 74 3.68 0.38 2.69
C VAL A 74 4.17 -0.97 3.23
N PHE A 75 3.27 -1.94 3.30
CA PHE A 75 3.57 -3.33 3.61
C PHE A 75 3.37 -4.18 2.36
N LEU A 76 4.39 -4.93 1.94
CA LEU A 76 4.38 -5.80 0.78
C LEU A 76 4.25 -7.24 1.26
N LEU A 77 3.11 -7.86 0.95
CA LEU A 77 2.92 -9.29 1.12
C LEU A 77 3.68 -10.06 0.02
N PRO A 78 3.81 -11.40 0.16
CA PRO A 78 4.49 -12.22 -0.83
C PRO A 78 3.95 -12.04 -2.26
N ALA A 79 4.76 -12.42 -3.25
CA ALA A 79 4.46 -12.27 -4.67
C ALA A 79 4.34 -10.83 -5.21
N CYS A 80 4.55 -9.79 -4.38
CA CYS A 80 4.79 -8.44 -4.89
C CYS A 80 6.10 -8.36 -5.68
N CYS A 81 6.10 -7.56 -6.75
CA CYS A 81 7.34 -7.24 -7.44
C CYS A 81 8.26 -6.35 -6.61
N ASP A 82 9.53 -6.28 -6.98
CA ASP A 82 10.53 -5.51 -6.26
C ASP A 82 10.26 -3.98 -6.32
N PRO A 83 10.08 -3.29 -5.19
CA PRO A 83 9.81 -1.84 -5.17
C PRO A 83 11.00 -0.98 -5.62
N PHE A 84 12.20 -1.56 -5.73
CA PHE A 84 13.43 -0.88 -6.16
C PHE A 84 13.89 -1.24 -7.57
N ASN A 85 13.08 -1.98 -8.34
CA ASN A 85 13.40 -2.17 -9.75
C ASN A 85 13.23 -0.84 -10.52
N GLU A 86 13.90 -0.73 -11.68
CA GLU A 86 13.96 0.54 -12.44
C GLU A 86 12.56 1.09 -12.78
N LYS A 87 11.63 0.21 -13.19
CA LYS A 87 10.26 0.62 -13.57
C LYS A 87 9.46 1.10 -12.36
N ALA A 88 9.55 0.41 -11.23
CA ALA A 88 8.91 0.80 -9.97
C ALA A 88 9.47 2.13 -9.45
N LEU A 89 10.79 2.29 -9.41
CA LEU A 89 11.42 3.55 -8.99
C LEU A 89 11.03 4.73 -9.87
N ARG A 90 11.00 4.52 -11.19
CA ARG A 90 10.59 5.53 -12.15
C ARG A 90 9.13 5.95 -11.96
N ALA A 91 8.23 4.99 -11.72
CA ALA A 91 6.81 5.25 -11.43
C ALA A 91 6.62 5.93 -10.07
N ALA A 92 7.38 5.53 -9.06
CA ALA A 92 7.34 6.08 -7.70
C ALA A 92 7.86 7.52 -7.61
N ARG A 93 8.73 7.94 -8.55
CA ARG A 93 9.31 9.30 -8.62
C ARG A 93 9.97 9.71 -7.30
N GLY A 94 10.69 8.78 -6.67
CA GLY A 94 11.42 9.00 -5.41
C GLY A 94 10.60 8.74 -4.13
N ALA A 95 9.30 8.45 -4.24
CA ALA A 95 8.46 8.14 -3.07
C ALA A 95 8.93 6.90 -2.29
N SER A 96 9.49 5.89 -2.98
CA SER A 96 10.05 4.68 -2.35
C SER A 96 11.23 4.95 -1.41
N LEU A 97 11.78 6.17 -1.41
CA LEU A 97 12.86 6.59 -0.50
C LEU A 97 12.35 7.43 0.68
N GLN A 98 11.08 7.86 0.64
CA GLN A 98 10.47 8.74 1.64
C GLN A 98 9.56 7.98 2.60
N LEU A 99 8.89 6.93 2.12
CA LEU A 99 8.03 6.08 2.93
C LEU A 99 8.79 4.86 3.46
N PRO A 100 8.52 4.44 4.70
CA PRO A 100 8.82 3.09 5.15
C PRO A 100 8.14 2.07 4.24
N ILE A 101 8.93 1.11 3.75
CA ILE A 101 8.45 -0.04 2.97
C ILE A 101 8.93 -1.29 3.69
N ILE A 102 7.99 -2.14 4.11
CA ILE A 102 8.29 -3.41 4.75
C ILE A 102 7.82 -4.53 3.84
N SER A 103 8.68 -5.51 3.59
CA SER A 103 8.29 -6.79 2.99
C SER A 103 8.20 -7.86 4.07
N GLY A 104 7.12 -8.64 4.08
CA GLY A 104 6.89 -9.70 5.06
C GLY A 104 5.73 -10.61 4.66
N ASN A 105 5.40 -11.57 5.52
CA ASN A 105 4.31 -12.51 5.30
C ASN A 105 3.04 -12.11 6.08
N TRP A 106 2.00 -12.96 6.01
CA TRP A 106 0.73 -12.72 6.71
C TRP A 106 0.84 -12.71 8.23
N CYS A 107 1.73 -13.52 8.81
CA CYS A 107 1.97 -13.50 10.26
C CYS A 107 2.57 -12.15 10.69
N ASP A 108 3.53 -11.62 9.93
CA ASP A 108 4.12 -10.30 10.19
C ASP A 108 3.07 -9.18 10.10
N LEU A 109 2.20 -9.25 9.10
CA LEU A 109 1.09 -8.30 8.95
C LEU A 109 0.10 -8.40 10.12
N HIS A 110 -0.24 -9.62 10.54
CA HIS A 110 -1.13 -9.85 11.69
C HIS A 110 -0.52 -9.30 12.99
N ASP A 111 0.78 -9.47 13.19
CA ASP A 111 1.52 -8.90 14.32
C ASP A 111 1.48 -7.38 14.31
N LEU A 112 1.71 -6.74 13.15
CA LEU A 112 1.61 -5.29 12.99
C LEU A 112 0.20 -4.79 13.33
N VAL A 113 -0.82 -5.43 12.76
CA VAL A 113 -2.23 -5.06 12.94
C VAL A 113 -2.64 -5.17 14.39
N THR A 114 -2.31 -6.29 15.04
CA THR A 114 -2.63 -6.54 16.45
C THR A 114 -1.89 -5.58 17.37
N ARG A 115 -0.59 -5.34 17.13
CA ARG A 115 0.25 -4.46 17.94
C ARG A 115 -0.26 -3.02 17.96
N TYR A 116 -0.71 -2.51 16.81
CA TYR A 116 -1.15 -1.12 16.67
C TYR A 116 -2.67 -0.96 16.69
N GLY A 117 -3.40 -2.03 16.97
CA GLY A 117 -4.87 -2.04 17.04
C GLY A 117 -5.51 -1.53 15.75
N MET A 118 -5.00 -1.98 14.61
CA MET A 118 -5.43 -1.49 13.30
C MET A 118 -6.66 -2.24 12.80
N LYS A 119 -7.55 -1.53 12.13
CA LYS A 119 -8.66 -2.12 11.40
C LYS A 119 -8.22 -2.40 9.96
N MET A 120 -8.52 -3.60 9.47
CA MET A 120 -8.18 -4.01 8.10
C MET A 120 -9.37 -3.84 7.17
N LEU A 121 -9.14 -3.14 6.06
CA LEU A 121 -10.08 -2.99 4.94
C LEU A 121 -9.43 -3.56 3.70
N ALA A 122 -10.21 -4.18 2.81
CA ALA A 122 -9.70 -4.62 1.52
C ALA A 122 -10.53 -4.05 0.37
N GLY A 123 -9.85 -3.51 -0.64
CA GLY A 123 -10.49 -3.05 -1.86
C GLY A 123 -10.97 -4.24 -2.68
N HIS A 124 -12.28 -4.41 -2.81
CA HIS A 124 -12.89 -5.50 -3.57
C HIS A 124 -13.93 -4.94 -4.54
N PRO A 125 -13.95 -5.34 -5.83
CA PRO A 125 -15.01 -4.93 -6.74
C PRO A 125 -16.37 -5.41 -6.24
N GLU A 126 -17.43 -4.65 -6.51
CA GLU A 126 -18.79 -5.08 -6.15
C GLU A 126 -19.18 -6.26 -7.04
N SER A 127 -19.31 -7.46 -6.47
CA SER A 127 -19.78 -8.63 -7.20
C SER A 127 -21.30 -8.62 -7.26
N SER A 128 -21.85 -8.54 -8.47
CA SER A 128 -23.30 -8.47 -8.70
C SER A 128 -24.01 -9.82 -8.54
N SER A 129 -23.28 -10.90 -8.23
CA SER A 129 -23.76 -12.27 -8.47
C SER A 129 -23.63 -13.27 -7.31
N ASP A 130 -23.24 -12.88 -6.11
CA ASP A 130 -23.43 -13.77 -4.95
C ASP A 130 -23.65 -13.01 -3.64
N GLY A 131 -24.88 -13.08 -3.12
CA GLY A 131 -25.37 -12.34 -1.96
C GLY A 131 -24.82 -12.82 -0.61
N SER A 132 -23.53 -13.16 -0.56
CA SER A 132 -22.89 -13.84 0.57
C SER A 132 -21.92 -12.95 1.36
N GLU A 133 -21.32 -11.91 0.77
CA GLU A 133 -20.32 -11.08 1.47
C GLU A 133 -20.78 -9.62 1.57
N LYS A 134 -20.86 -9.11 2.81
CA LYS A 134 -21.21 -7.73 3.13
C LYS A 134 -20.07 -6.80 2.69
N THR A 135 -20.00 -6.50 1.41
CA THR A 135 -19.10 -5.47 0.89
C THR A 135 -19.68 -4.11 1.21
N HIS A 136 -18.92 -3.27 1.90
CA HIS A 136 -19.28 -1.88 2.15
C HIS A 136 -19.01 -1.03 0.92
N VAL A 137 -19.87 -0.06 0.62
CA VAL A 137 -19.61 0.90 -0.44
C VAL A 137 -18.74 2.04 0.10
N LEU A 138 -17.66 2.37 -0.61
CA LEU A 138 -16.83 3.52 -0.29
C LEU A 138 -17.64 4.80 -0.46
N SER A 139 -17.93 5.45 0.67
CA SER A 139 -18.62 6.73 0.72
C SER A 139 -17.88 7.70 1.64
N LYS A 140 -18.28 8.97 1.59
CA LYS A 140 -17.74 9.98 2.50
C LYS A 140 -18.11 9.68 3.95
N GLU A 141 -19.32 9.20 4.20
CA GLU A 141 -19.80 8.85 5.53
C GLU A 141 -19.00 7.69 6.12
N LEU A 142 -18.68 6.67 5.31
CA LEU A 142 -17.81 5.58 5.71
C LEU A 142 -16.40 6.10 6.05
N ALA A 143 -15.81 6.90 5.17
CA ALA A 143 -14.49 7.49 5.40
C ALA A 143 -14.46 8.37 6.67
N ASP A 144 -15.49 9.17 6.91
CA ASP A 144 -15.63 10.02 8.10
C ASP A 144 -15.75 9.18 9.38
N SER A 145 -16.45 8.04 9.32
CA SER A 145 -16.57 7.11 10.46
C SER A 145 -15.25 6.41 10.83
N LEU A 146 -14.36 6.20 9.86
CA LEU A 146 -13.08 5.52 10.01
C LEU A 146 -11.91 6.47 10.34
N MET A 147 -12.21 7.75 10.51
CA MET A 147 -11.20 8.80 10.59
C MET A 147 -10.32 8.69 11.84
N SER A 148 -10.88 8.32 12.98
CA SER A 148 -10.17 8.13 14.25
C SER A 148 -9.44 6.80 14.36
N GLU A 149 -9.78 5.84 13.50
CA GLU A 149 -9.23 4.49 13.52
C GLU A 149 -7.81 4.47 12.95
N SER A 150 -6.98 3.53 13.41
CA SER A 150 -5.76 3.14 12.69
C SER A 150 -6.18 2.15 11.59
N LEU A 151 -5.80 2.36 10.33
CA LEU A 151 -6.28 1.56 9.19
C LEU A 151 -5.14 0.89 8.42
N CYS A 152 -5.34 -0.38 8.08
CA CYS A 152 -4.62 -1.08 7.03
C CYS A 152 -5.55 -1.23 5.82
N LEU A 153 -5.14 -0.76 4.65
CA LEU A 153 -5.87 -0.96 3.41
C LEU A 153 -5.13 -1.98 2.55
N VAL A 154 -5.77 -3.11 2.27
CA VAL A 154 -5.24 -4.17 1.42
C VAL A 154 -5.74 -3.99 -0.01
N LEU A 155 -4.82 -4.02 -0.98
CA LEU A 155 -5.11 -4.04 -2.41
C LEU A 155 -4.47 -5.27 -3.05
N GLY A 156 -5.28 -6.05 -3.77
CA GLY A 156 -4.87 -7.30 -4.40
C GLY A 156 -4.32 -7.15 -5.81
N SER A 157 -3.79 -8.26 -6.31
CA SER A 157 -3.19 -8.40 -7.64
C SER A 157 -4.19 -8.10 -8.77
N GLU A 158 -3.68 -7.64 -9.92
CA GLU A 158 -4.49 -7.30 -11.08
C GLU A 158 -5.19 -8.50 -11.73
N GLY A 159 -4.64 -9.71 -11.55
CA GLY A 159 -5.15 -10.93 -12.16
C GLY A 159 -6.05 -11.75 -11.24
N ASN A 160 -5.58 -12.02 -10.02
CA ASN A 160 -6.28 -12.91 -9.07
C ASN A 160 -7.09 -12.13 -8.03
N GLY A 161 -6.97 -10.81 -7.96
CA GLY A 161 -7.60 -10.01 -6.93
C GLY A 161 -6.97 -10.26 -5.55
N LEU A 162 -7.82 -10.31 -4.52
CA LEU A 162 -7.46 -10.55 -3.13
C LEU A 162 -7.22 -12.05 -2.87
N SER A 163 -6.24 -12.38 -2.04
CA SER A 163 -6.09 -13.74 -1.49
C SER A 163 -7.27 -14.13 -0.60
N GLU A 164 -7.50 -15.45 -0.43
CA GLU A 164 -8.54 -15.96 0.49
C GLU A 164 -8.29 -15.48 1.92
N GLU A 165 -7.02 -15.42 2.35
CA GLU A 165 -6.60 -14.90 3.64
C GLU A 165 -7.02 -13.42 3.81
N THR A 166 -6.90 -12.60 2.75
CA THR A 166 -7.35 -11.21 2.79
C THR A 166 -8.86 -11.10 2.97
N VAL A 167 -9.62 -11.86 2.18
CA VAL A 167 -11.09 -11.83 2.19
C VAL A 167 -11.62 -12.22 3.57
N GLN A 168 -10.98 -13.19 4.23
CA GLN A 168 -11.37 -13.63 5.58
C GLN A 168 -10.96 -12.65 6.69
N ALA A 169 -9.84 -11.93 6.53
CA ALA A 169 -9.29 -11.06 7.57
C ALA A 169 -9.79 -9.60 7.51
N CYS A 170 -10.37 -9.17 6.39
CA CYS A 170 -10.67 -7.75 6.15
C CYS A 170 -12.17 -7.47 5.97
N ASP A 171 -12.59 -6.27 6.37
CA ASP A 171 -13.86 -5.73 5.88
C ASP A 171 -13.70 -5.34 4.41
N LEU A 172 -14.53 -5.91 3.54
CA LEU A 172 -14.49 -5.60 2.11
C LEU A 172 -15.12 -4.24 1.83
N VAL A 173 -14.45 -3.44 0.98
CA VAL A 173 -14.94 -2.13 0.54
C VAL A 173 -14.84 -2.00 -0.97
N SER A 174 -15.93 -1.61 -1.62
CA SER A 174 -16.01 -1.38 -3.07
C SER A 174 -16.04 0.10 -3.42
N ILE A 175 -15.48 0.44 -4.59
CA ILE A 175 -15.69 1.77 -5.19
C ILE A 175 -16.98 1.67 -6.00
N PRO A 176 -17.99 2.53 -5.74
CA PRO A 176 -19.21 2.51 -6.53
C PRO A 176 -18.90 2.89 -7.99
N MET A 177 -19.36 2.08 -8.93
CA MET A 177 -19.15 2.27 -10.36
C MET A 177 -20.49 2.29 -11.09
N GLU A 178 -20.77 3.38 -11.81
CA GLU A 178 -21.90 3.47 -12.74
C GLU A 178 -21.39 3.07 -14.13
N GLY A 179 -21.55 1.81 -14.52
CA GLY A 179 -21.10 1.40 -15.86
C GLY A 179 -21.05 -0.11 -16.09
N ILE A 180 -20.45 -0.46 -17.24
CA ILE A 180 -20.33 -1.83 -17.74
C ILE A 180 -19.03 -2.50 -17.24
N PHE A 181 -18.09 -1.73 -16.68
CA PHE A 181 -16.83 -2.25 -16.19
C PHE A 181 -16.97 -2.75 -14.76
N GLU A 182 -16.43 -3.95 -14.53
CA GLU A 182 -16.50 -4.65 -13.24
C GLU A 182 -15.36 -4.24 -12.28
N SER A 183 -14.31 -3.59 -12.79
CA SER A 183 -13.16 -3.18 -11.98
C SER A 183 -12.37 -2.02 -12.60
N LEU A 184 -11.51 -1.41 -11.77
CA LEU A 184 -10.53 -0.41 -12.16
C LEU A 184 -9.12 -1.00 -12.09
N ASN A 185 -8.17 -0.39 -12.79
CA ASN A 185 -6.75 -0.65 -12.55
C ASN A 185 -6.42 -0.41 -11.06
N VAL A 186 -5.66 -1.33 -10.44
CA VAL A 186 -5.38 -1.31 -9.00
C VAL A 186 -4.74 0.00 -8.53
N SER A 187 -3.89 0.63 -9.34
CA SER A 187 -3.27 1.91 -8.98
C SER A 187 -4.26 3.08 -9.01
N VAL A 188 -5.28 3.01 -9.86
CA VAL A 188 -6.38 3.99 -9.92
C VAL A 188 -7.32 3.80 -8.73
N ALA A 189 -7.77 2.56 -8.50
CA ALA A 189 -8.59 2.22 -7.33
C ALA A 189 -7.89 2.59 -6.02
N GLY A 190 -6.63 2.21 -5.90
CA GLY A 190 -5.78 2.57 -4.76
C GLY A 190 -5.67 4.08 -4.60
N GLY A 191 -5.47 4.85 -5.67
CA GLY A 191 -5.50 6.31 -5.60
C GLY A 191 -6.79 6.87 -4.97
N ILE A 192 -7.95 6.33 -5.35
CA ILE A 192 -9.26 6.74 -4.82
C ILE A 192 -9.37 6.38 -3.33
N PHE A 193 -9.07 5.13 -2.96
CA PHE A 193 -9.11 4.71 -1.56
C PHE A 193 -8.14 5.50 -0.68
N LEU A 194 -6.90 5.66 -1.12
CA LEU A 194 -5.86 6.37 -0.38
C LEU A 194 -6.25 7.83 -0.14
N PHE A 195 -6.87 8.49 -1.13
CA PHE A 195 -7.38 9.86 -0.99
C PHE A 195 -8.58 9.94 -0.04
N MET A 196 -9.55 9.05 -0.18
CA MET A 196 -10.77 9.04 0.65
C MET A 196 -10.47 8.70 2.11
N LEU A 197 -9.54 7.78 2.36
CA LEU A 197 -9.19 7.27 3.68
C LEU A 197 -7.93 7.94 4.27
N GLN A 198 -7.41 9.00 3.64
CA GLN A 198 -6.23 9.71 4.14
C GLN A 198 -6.46 10.25 5.56
N PRO A 199 -5.41 10.40 6.38
CA PRO A 199 -5.54 11.06 7.68
C PRO A 199 -6.07 12.49 7.49
N LYS A 200 -6.93 12.97 8.40
CA LYS A 200 -7.23 14.41 8.44
C LYS A 200 -5.92 15.16 8.69
N GLN A 201 -5.60 16.09 7.79
CA GLN A 201 -4.63 17.12 8.12
C GLN A 201 -5.19 17.85 9.35
N GLN A 202 -4.49 17.78 10.48
CA GLN A 202 -4.72 18.77 11.52
C GLN A 202 -4.51 20.11 10.84
N THR A 203 -5.60 20.84 10.63
CA THR A 203 -5.53 22.23 10.22
C THR A 203 -4.81 22.94 11.35
N TYR A 204 -3.48 22.99 11.30
CA TYR A 204 -2.75 24.01 12.01
C TYR A 204 -3.29 25.29 11.40
N SER A 205 -4.18 25.95 12.15
CA SER A 205 -4.64 27.29 11.86
C SER A 205 -3.40 28.05 11.45
N ARG A 206 -3.33 28.45 10.17
CA ARG A 206 -2.34 29.43 9.75
C ARG A 206 -2.52 30.55 10.74
N ILE A 207 -1.54 30.73 11.61
CA ILE A 207 -1.48 31.87 12.50
C ILE A 207 -1.48 33.05 11.54
N SER A 208 -2.64 33.68 11.41
CA SER A 208 -2.79 34.98 10.81
C SER A 208 -1.93 35.90 11.66
N THR A 209 -0.68 36.09 11.23
CA THR A 209 0.13 37.21 11.73
C THR A 209 -0.63 38.49 11.41
N PRO A 210 -0.75 39.40 12.39
CA PRO A 210 -1.55 40.61 12.30
C PRO A 210 -1.09 41.56 11.19
#